data_AF-A0A8J6TU39-F1
#
_entry.id   AF-A0A8J6TU39-F1
#
_cell.length_a   1.000
_cell.length_b   1.000
_cell.length_c   1.000
_cell.angle_alpha   90.00
_cell.angle_beta   90.00
_cell.angle_gamma   90.00
#
_symmetry.space_group_name_H-M   'P 1'
#
loop_
_entity.id
_entity.type
_entity.pdbx_description
1 polymer ?
#
loop_
_entity_poly.entity_id
_entity_poly.type
_entity_poly.pdbx_seq_one_letter_code
_entity_poly.pdbx_strand_id
1 'polypeptide(L)'
;MNYDTIFPLTTIVLLLAGLVSLYRYSSSLQPLLNFLFLLLSTRLLQSGISPEESNAWMTGIIGLVAGLNLAVATLVKTKWIRWAAPVVSILILPFIGKNDLLFGDYALNLADAKVTGVIALGFLIGSIAYLLKLALKRFFPSDEQESIQLTAQIALSGLFIIPATFFASWYGLVFLTLGYFLYNAYSEKKNDLLLISLLTVAATSGITAKYGVEGIDLSVGKITAGLIVGAGAYMLAVLATKTTHKLMGYVFVLLSVVLLSLVTLLNNVHPAYGGTESLLAAFFGVAVINLFNGRHEAANILFPALVAIGLFLPSDPFSETAGETTSVATEQQTTSEEPVAEPKGMDASKLSGNYTIVSETAVISFQLGQKGGITKGAIKEFEGTVDFGTSVNSAKFNVKLPTKKLTTFNTMRDESIMGGAYLNAAKFPVMSFSSSGMEPKEDGYLLKGNFTLLGKTNPEDVFIKYLGEKDGKQQFIGKASIDRTKYGMPSSPQEGNVVDFTFTIELK
;
A
#
# COMPACT_ATOMS: atom_id res chain seq x y z
N MET A 1 23.22 16.61 12.69
CA MET A 1 22.97 15.16 12.46
C MET A 1 21.88 15.07 11.41
N ASN A 2 22.12 14.31 10.33
CA ASN A 2 21.22 14.26 9.18
C ASN A 2 19.91 13.52 9.51
N TYR A 3 18.79 13.95 8.92
CA TYR A 3 17.43 13.41 9.16
C TYR A 3 17.39 11.86 9.06
N ASP A 4 18.14 11.31 8.09
CA ASP A 4 18.24 9.88 7.80
C ASP A 4 18.95 9.05 8.88
N THR A 5 19.72 9.68 9.77
CA THR A 5 20.51 8.95 10.79
C THR A 5 19.82 8.84 12.15
N ILE A 6 19.01 9.83 12.54
CA ILE A 6 18.40 9.86 13.88
C ILE A 6 17.22 8.88 13.97
N PHE A 7 16.46 8.74 12.90
CA PHE A 7 15.24 7.93 12.92
C PHE A 7 15.50 6.42 13.06
N PRO A 8 16.43 5.82 12.31
CA PRO A 8 16.75 4.42 12.52
C PRO A 8 17.38 4.17 13.91
N LEU A 9 18.17 5.13 14.42
CA LEU A 9 18.74 5.05 15.77
C LEU A 9 17.64 4.99 16.84
N THR A 10 16.58 5.81 16.73
CA THR A 10 15.45 5.77 17.69
C THR A 10 14.76 4.40 17.70
N THR A 11 14.61 3.78 16.52
CA THR A 11 14.02 2.45 16.40
C THR A 11 14.90 1.38 17.06
N ILE A 12 16.22 1.44 16.84
CA ILE A 12 17.19 0.52 17.46
C ILE A 12 17.18 0.66 18.98
N VAL A 13 17.16 1.90 19.51
CA VAL A 13 17.10 2.14 20.95
C VAL A 13 15.81 1.56 21.56
N LEU A 14 14.68 1.69 20.88
CA LEU A 14 13.41 1.09 21.33
C LEU A 14 13.44 -0.43 21.28
N LEU A 15 14.06 -1.03 20.27
CA LEU A 15 14.28 -2.47 20.21
C LEU A 15 15.15 -2.96 21.38
N LEU A 16 16.23 -2.25 21.70
CA LEU A 16 17.07 -2.56 22.86
C LEU A 16 16.29 -2.43 24.18
N ALA A 17 15.46 -1.40 24.33
CA ALA A 17 14.57 -1.27 25.49
C ALA A 17 13.57 -2.44 25.59
N GLY A 18 13.01 -2.89 24.46
CA GLY A 18 12.20 -4.10 24.36
C GLY A 18 12.95 -5.35 24.83
N LEU A 19 14.18 -5.55 24.35
CA LEU A 19 15.03 -6.67 24.77
C LEU A 19 15.35 -6.65 26.27
N VAL A 20 15.60 -5.48 26.85
CA VAL A 20 15.77 -5.33 28.31
C VAL A 20 14.47 -5.69 29.03
N SER A 21 13.31 -5.33 28.47
CA SER A 21 12.01 -5.65 29.04
C SER A 21 11.74 -7.15 29.14
N LEU A 22 12.42 -8.00 28.34
CA LEU A 22 12.29 -9.45 28.41
C LEU A 22 12.55 -10.02 29.81
N TYR A 23 13.52 -9.44 30.55
CA TYR A 23 13.92 -9.92 31.88
C TYR A 23 13.85 -8.86 32.99
N ARG A 24 13.65 -7.59 32.63
CA ARG A 24 13.51 -6.47 33.56
C ARG A 24 12.26 -5.66 33.25
N TYR A 25 11.17 -6.35 32.91
CA TYR A 25 9.89 -5.70 32.71
C TYR A 25 9.46 -4.94 33.96
N SER A 26 9.03 -3.70 33.78
CA SER A 26 8.37 -2.92 34.81
C SER A 26 7.11 -2.31 34.24
N SER A 27 5.96 -2.62 34.84
CA SER A 27 4.66 -2.06 34.45
C SER A 27 4.61 -0.52 34.58
N SER A 28 5.47 0.06 35.42
CA SER A 28 5.62 1.51 35.56
C SER A 28 6.25 2.19 34.33
N LEU A 29 7.01 1.45 33.52
CA LEU A 29 7.65 1.97 32.31
C LEU A 29 6.75 1.88 31.07
N GLN A 30 5.71 1.04 31.10
CA GLN A 30 4.83 0.81 29.95
C GLN A 30 4.20 2.10 29.38
N PRO A 31 3.70 3.05 30.21
CA PRO A 31 3.15 4.30 29.68
C PRO A 31 4.18 5.12 28.90
N LEU A 32 5.44 5.12 29.33
CA LEU A 32 6.53 5.81 28.63
C LEU A 32 6.85 5.09 27.31
N LEU A 33 6.93 3.76 27.31
CA LEU A 33 7.14 2.98 26.07
C LEU A 33 6.01 3.22 25.06
N ASN A 34 4.76 3.19 25.51
CA ASN A 34 3.59 3.49 24.67
C ASN A 34 3.67 4.89 24.05
N PHE A 35 4.10 5.89 24.82
CA PHE A 35 4.32 7.24 24.32
C PHE A 35 5.40 7.26 23.23
N LEU A 36 6.52 6.59 23.47
CA LEU A 36 7.60 6.50 22.47
C LEU A 36 7.19 5.72 21.21
N PHE A 37 6.35 4.68 21.34
CA PHE A 37 5.81 3.92 20.22
C PHE A 37 4.81 4.75 19.38
N LEU A 38 4.00 5.59 20.05
CA LEU A 38 3.14 6.55 19.35
C LEU A 38 3.97 7.56 18.54
N LEU A 39 5.04 8.09 19.13
CA LEU A 39 5.97 8.98 18.43
C LEU A 39 6.69 8.27 17.27
N LEU A 40 7.13 7.02 17.46
CA LEU A 40 7.76 6.23 16.42
C LEU A 40 6.81 6.03 15.23
N SER A 41 5.56 5.65 15.51
CA SER A 41 4.52 5.45 14.48
C SER A 41 4.22 6.76 13.75
N THR A 42 4.04 7.86 14.48
CA THR A 42 3.79 9.18 13.87
C THR A 42 4.95 9.60 12.96
N ARG A 43 6.18 9.38 13.42
CA ARG A 43 7.38 9.73 12.68
C ARG A 43 7.56 8.89 11.41
N LEU A 44 7.11 7.63 11.39
CA LEU A 44 7.09 6.81 10.16
C LEU A 44 6.26 7.43 9.04
N LEU A 45 5.19 8.17 9.36
CA LEU A 45 4.32 8.80 8.38
C LEU A 45 4.77 10.22 8.00
N GLN A 46 5.82 10.74 8.64
CA GLN A 46 6.25 12.12 8.47
C GLN A 46 6.68 12.45 7.03
N SER A 47 7.26 11.49 6.31
CA SER A 47 7.70 11.68 4.91
C SER A 47 6.54 11.90 3.94
N GLY A 48 5.31 11.55 4.31
CA GLY A 48 4.12 11.78 3.47
C GLY A 48 3.45 13.13 3.69
N ILE A 49 3.95 13.99 4.60
CA ILE A 49 3.34 15.29 4.90
C ILE A 49 3.87 16.38 3.97
N SER A 50 2.97 17.17 3.39
CA SER A 50 3.29 18.41 2.68
C SER A 50 2.65 19.65 3.36
N PRO A 51 3.30 20.83 3.30
CA PRO A 51 4.66 21.06 2.77
C PRO A 51 5.73 20.46 3.68
N GLU A 52 6.85 20.03 3.10
CA GLU A 52 7.89 19.26 3.79
C GLU A 52 8.48 20.00 5.01
N GLU A 53 8.61 21.33 4.93
CA GLU A 53 9.05 22.19 6.04
C GLU A 53 8.18 22.07 7.31
N SER A 54 6.94 21.61 7.16
CA SER A 54 5.99 21.43 8.25
C SER A 54 5.85 19.97 8.69
N ASN A 55 6.65 19.05 8.14
CA ASN A 55 6.54 17.61 8.43
C ASN A 55 6.71 17.29 9.92
N ALA A 56 7.57 18.02 10.63
CA ALA A 56 7.84 17.81 12.06
C ALA A 56 6.75 18.37 12.97
N TRP A 57 5.92 19.26 12.46
CA TRP A 57 4.88 19.94 13.24
C TRP A 57 3.86 18.94 13.79
N MET A 58 3.44 17.97 12.97
CA MET A 58 2.44 16.98 13.36
C MET A 58 2.95 16.06 14.47
N THR A 59 4.17 15.56 14.33
CA THR A 59 4.87 14.79 15.39
C THR A 59 5.02 15.62 16.67
N GLY A 60 5.31 16.92 16.53
CA GLY A 60 5.42 17.86 17.65
C GLY A 60 4.12 18.01 18.43
N ILE A 61 2.99 18.22 17.74
CA ILE A 61 1.67 18.35 18.38
C ILE A 61 1.22 17.05 19.04
N ILE A 62 1.33 15.92 18.33
CA ILE A 62 0.98 14.62 18.90
C ILE A 62 1.83 14.35 20.15
N GLY A 63 3.14 14.63 20.08
CA GLY A 63 4.04 14.50 21.22
C GLY A 63 3.71 15.44 22.38
N LEU A 64 3.34 16.69 22.11
CA LEU A 64 2.92 17.65 23.12
C LEU A 64 1.63 17.19 23.82
N VAL A 65 0.61 16.82 23.06
CA VAL A 65 -0.68 16.36 23.61
C VAL A 65 -0.49 15.09 24.43
N ALA A 66 0.16 14.07 23.87
CA ALA A 66 0.39 12.80 24.57
C ALA A 66 1.30 12.97 25.79
N GLY A 67 2.38 13.77 25.67
CA GLY A 67 3.34 14.01 26.74
C GLY A 67 2.75 14.80 27.91
N LEU A 68 1.99 15.88 27.63
CA LEU A 68 1.30 16.64 28.67
C LEU A 68 0.27 15.78 29.41
N ASN A 69 -0.51 14.98 28.68
CA ASN A 69 -1.48 14.09 29.31
C ASN A 69 -0.81 13.00 30.14
N LEU A 70 0.33 12.45 29.68
CA LEU A 70 1.12 11.50 30.46
C LEU A 70 1.67 12.15 31.76
N ALA A 71 2.17 13.38 31.68
CA ALA A 71 2.64 14.13 32.85
C ALA A 71 1.49 14.43 33.83
N VAL A 72 0.34 14.86 33.33
CA VAL A 72 -0.84 15.13 34.18
C VAL A 72 -1.38 13.85 34.79
N ALA A 73 -1.44 12.75 34.03
CA ALA A 73 -1.88 11.45 34.53
C ALA A 73 -1.01 10.91 35.67
N THR A 74 0.29 11.24 35.67
CA THR A 74 1.25 10.82 36.69
C THR A 74 1.29 11.76 37.90
N LEU A 75 1.18 13.08 37.68
CA LEU A 75 1.30 14.10 38.73
C LEU A 75 -0.02 14.39 39.46
N VAL A 76 -1.15 14.39 38.75
CA VAL A 76 -2.45 14.77 39.32
C VAL A 76 -3.16 13.53 39.88
N LYS A 77 -3.39 13.52 41.20
CA LYS A 77 -4.07 12.40 41.89
C LYS A 77 -5.59 12.56 41.98
N THR A 78 -6.10 13.78 41.85
CA THR A 78 -7.53 14.10 42.04
C THR A 78 -8.40 13.56 40.90
N LYS A 79 -9.30 12.61 41.18
CA LYS A 79 -10.05 11.83 40.18
C LYS A 79 -10.84 12.66 39.15
N TRP A 80 -11.55 13.72 39.56
CA TRP A 80 -12.38 14.49 38.62
C TRP A 80 -11.54 15.37 37.67
N ILE A 81 -10.48 16.01 38.19
CA ILE A 81 -9.55 16.85 37.41
C ILE A 81 -8.76 16.00 36.41
N ARG A 82 -8.43 14.76 36.78
CA ARG A 82 -7.72 13.81 35.91
C ARG A 82 -8.45 13.57 34.59
N TRP A 83 -9.77 13.40 34.62
CA TRP A 83 -10.56 13.13 33.40
C TRP A 83 -10.90 14.39 32.60
N ALA A 84 -10.79 15.58 33.20
CA ALA A 84 -10.95 16.84 32.46
C ALA A 84 -9.77 17.10 31.50
N ALA A 85 -8.55 16.72 31.90
CA ALA A 85 -7.33 16.98 31.11
C ALA A 85 -7.34 16.40 29.67
N PRO A 86 -7.66 15.11 29.44
CA PRO A 86 -7.70 14.57 28.08
C PRO A 86 -8.83 15.20 27.24
N VAL A 87 -9.98 15.49 27.85
CA VAL A 87 -11.11 16.15 27.17
C VAL A 87 -10.72 17.57 26.74
N VAL A 88 -10.14 18.36 27.65
CA VAL A 88 -9.66 19.71 27.35
C VAL A 88 -8.58 19.68 26.27
N SER A 89 -7.66 18.71 26.33
CA SER A 89 -6.62 18.56 25.32
C SER A 89 -7.20 18.34 23.92
N ILE A 90 -8.23 17.49 23.79
CA ILE A 90 -8.92 17.24 22.52
C ILE A 90 -9.68 18.50 22.05
N LEU A 91 -10.38 19.19 22.97
CA LEU A 91 -11.16 20.39 22.63
C LEU A 91 -10.33 21.59 22.21
N ILE A 92 -9.06 21.65 22.61
CA ILE A 92 -8.14 22.74 22.25
C ILE A 92 -7.51 22.54 20.87
N LEU A 93 -7.39 21.29 20.38
CA LEU A 93 -6.73 20.99 19.10
C LEU A 93 -7.24 21.80 17.90
N PRO A 94 -8.55 22.08 17.75
CA PRO A 94 -9.04 22.92 16.65
C PRO A 94 -8.51 24.34 16.64
N PHE A 95 -8.06 24.86 17.79
CA PHE A 95 -7.52 26.22 17.92
C PHE A 95 -6.01 26.30 17.68
N ILE A 96 -5.32 25.15 17.68
CA ILE A 96 -3.86 25.06 17.47
C ILE A 96 -3.55 24.52 16.07
N GLY A 97 -4.56 24.02 15.34
CA GLY A 97 -4.45 23.46 13.99
C GLY A 97 -3.83 24.40 12.95
N LYS A 98 -2.92 23.87 12.12
CA LYS A 98 -2.44 24.52 10.90
C LYS A 98 -3.29 24.03 9.73
N ASN A 99 -3.84 24.95 8.94
CA ASN A 99 -4.85 24.62 7.92
C ASN A 99 -4.31 23.96 6.65
N ASP A 100 -2.99 24.01 6.42
CA ASP A 100 -2.39 23.69 5.11
C ASP A 100 -1.57 22.38 5.09
N LEU A 101 -1.76 21.52 6.09
CA LEU A 101 -1.07 20.23 6.13
C LEU A 101 -1.84 19.18 5.34
N LEU A 102 -1.16 18.54 4.40
CA LEU A 102 -1.71 17.44 3.62
C LEU A 102 -0.90 16.16 3.87
N PHE A 103 -1.56 15.02 3.76
CA PHE A 103 -0.93 13.70 3.68
C PHE A 103 -1.52 12.96 2.49
N GLY A 104 -0.74 12.88 1.40
CA GLY A 104 -1.32 12.63 0.08
C GLY A 104 -2.38 13.69 -0.25
N ASP A 105 -3.58 13.25 -0.63
CA ASP A 105 -4.70 14.15 -0.93
C ASP A 105 -5.56 14.52 0.30
N TYR A 106 -5.18 14.04 1.49
CA TYR A 106 -5.98 14.22 2.71
C TYR A 106 -5.51 15.41 3.52
N ALA A 107 -6.41 16.34 3.81
CA ALA A 107 -6.13 17.45 4.72
C ALA A 107 -6.03 16.98 6.18
N LEU A 108 -4.88 17.23 6.81
CA LEU A 108 -4.63 16.99 8.22
C LEU A 108 -4.96 18.23 9.07
N ASN A 109 -6.08 18.87 8.76
CA ASN A 109 -6.48 20.08 9.44
C ASN A 109 -7.15 19.77 10.79
N LEU A 110 -6.46 20.04 11.90
CA LEU A 110 -7.01 19.85 13.24
C LEU A 110 -8.17 20.83 13.56
N ALA A 111 -8.30 21.95 12.84
CA ALA A 111 -9.46 22.83 12.94
C ALA A 111 -10.74 22.19 12.36
N ASP A 112 -10.62 21.19 11.48
CA ASP A 112 -11.77 20.43 11.01
C ASP A 112 -12.26 19.48 12.12
N ALA A 113 -13.52 19.68 12.53
CA ALA A 113 -14.18 18.82 13.51
C ALA A 113 -14.23 17.35 13.07
N LYS A 114 -14.18 17.04 11.77
CA LYS A 114 -14.11 15.67 11.26
C LYS A 114 -12.79 15.00 11.62
N VAL A 115 -11.67 15.72 11.46
CA VAL A 115 -10.31 15.22 11.77
C VAL A 115 -10.11 15.12 13.27
N THR A 116 -10.40 16.18 14.03
CA THR A 116 -10.29 16.14 15.51
C THR A 116 -11.31 15.18 16.13
N GLY A 117 -12.47 14.99 15.48
CA GLY A 117 -13.45 13.99 15.84
C GLY A 117 -12.90 12.57 15.86
N VAL A 118 -11.91 12.23 15.02
CA VAL A 118 -11.24 10.92 15.04
C VAL A 118 -10.48 10.69 16.35
N ILE A 119 -9.84 11.72 16.90
CA ILE A 119 -9.16 11.65 18.20
C ILE A 119 -10.21 11.44 19.31
N ALA A 120 -11.33 12.14 19.24
CA ALA A 120 -12.44 11.95 20.16
C ALA A 120 -13.00 10.52 20.09
N LEU A 121 -13.19 9.95 18.88
CA LEU A 121 -13.60 8.56 18.69
C LEU A 121 -12.63 7.59 19.37
N GLY A 122 -11.33 7.82 19.22
CA GLY A 122 -10.29 7.02 19.88
C GLY A 122 -10.43 7.00 21.40
N PHE A 123 -10.66 8.16 22.00
CA PHE A 123 -10.91 8.28 23.44
C PHE A 123 -12.22 7.60 23.87
N LEU A 124 -13.25 7.68 23.01
CA LEU A 124 -14.54 7.06 23.25
C LEU A 124 -14.51 5.53 23.20
N ILE A 125 -13.56 4.89 22.49
CA ILE A 125 -13.41 3.41 22.49
C ILE A 125 -13.36 2.88 23.92
N GLY A 126 -12.46 3.42 24.74
CA GLY A 126 -12.31 2.98 26.14
C GLY A 126 -13.48 3.39 27.02
N SER A 127 -14.00 4.60 26.82
CA SER A 127 -15.10 5.16 27.62
C SER A 127 -16.40 4.37 27.42
N ILE A 128 -16.79 4.13 26.15
CA ILE A 128 -17.98 3.36 25.79
C ILE A 128 -17.82 1.90 26.24
N ALA A 129 -16.66 1.28 26.03
CA ALA A 129 -16.42 -0.10 26.46
C ALA A 129 -16.56 -0.27 27.99
N TYR A 130 -16.09 0.70 28.78
CA TYR A 130 -16.27 0.69 30.22
C TYR A 130 -17.76 0.83 30.62
N LEU A 131 -18.50 1.73 29.97
CA LEU A 131 -19.94 1.88 30.21
C LEU A 131 -20.73 0.62 29.84
N LEU A 132 -20.38 -0.04 28.72
CA LEU A 132 -20.96 -1.30 28.31
C LEU A 132 -20.69 -2.40 29.34
N LYS A 133 -19.46 -2.51 29.85
CA LYS A 133 -19.15 -3.42 30.96
C LYS A 133 -20.02 -3.13 32.18
N LEU A 134 -20.19 -1.86 32.58
CA LEU A 134 -21.05 -1.51 33.71
C LEU A 134 -22.52 -1.89 33.49
N ALA A 135 -23.04 -1.73 32.28
CA ALA A 135 -24.41 -2.07 31.93
C ALA A 135 -24.64 -3.59 31.86
N LEU A 136 -23.66 -4.34 31.35
CA LEU A 136 -23.77 -5.76 31.07
C LEU A 136 -23.27 -6.67 32.20
N LYS A 137 -22.40 -6.19 33.10
CA LYS A 137 -21.76 -7.02 34.14
C LYS A 137 -22.72 -7.86 35.00
N ARG A 138 -23.96 -7.41 35.17
CA ARG A 138 -24.99 -8.13 35.95
C ARG A 138 -25.52 -9.38 35.27
N PHE A 139 -25.32 -9.50 33.95
CA PHE A 139 -25.78 -10.63 33.13
C PHE A 139 -24.68 -11.68 32.89
N PHE A 140 -23.46 -11.44 33.38
CA PHE A 140 -22.31 -12.30 33.14
C PHE A 140 -21.60 -12.68 34.45
N PRO A 141 -20.99 -13.87 34.52
CA PRO A 141 -20.08 -14.25 35.59
C PRO A 141 -18.95 -13.24 35.81
N SER A 142 -18.47 -13.11 37.04
CA SER A 142 -17.45 -12.11 37.42
C SER A 142 -16.12 -12.26 36.68
N ASP A 143 -15.75 -13.48 36.34
CA ASP A 143 -14.55 -13.84 35.57
C ASP A 143 -14.63 -13.44 34.09
N GLU A 144 -15.83 -13.30 33.54
CA GLU A 144 -16.06 -12.89 32.13
C GLU A 144 -16.25 -11.37 31.95
N GLN A 145 -16.32 -10.60 33.03
CA GLN A 145 -16.62 -9.15 32.94
C GLN A 145 -15.50 -8.36 32.24
N GLU A 146 -14.25 -8.81 32.30
CA GLU A 146 -13.15 -8.18 31.56
C GLU A 146 -13.25 -8.47 30.04
N SER A 147 -13.75 -9.66 29.67
CA SER A 147 -14.00 -10.04 28.27
C SER A 147 -14.99 -9.10 27.58
N ILE A 148 -16.00 -8.60 28.31
CA ILE A 148 -16.98 -7.63 27.79
C ILE A 148 -16.28 -6.35 27.34
N GLN A 149 -15.40 -5.79 28.19
CA GLN A 149 -14.70 -4.56 27.88
C GLN A 149 -13.73 -4.76 26.72
N LEU A 150 -12.95 -5.85 26.71
CA LEU A 150 -12.05 -6.16 25.60
C LEU A 150 -12.81 -6.31 24.27
N THR A 151 -13.93 -7.03 24.28
CA THR A 151 -14.78 -7.23 23.09
C THR A 151 -15.29 -5.91 22.55
N ALA A 152 -15.82 -5.05 23.42
CA ALA A 152 -16.30 -3.73 23.03
C ALA A 152 -15.15 -2.85 22.48
N GLN A 153 -13.98 -2.86 23.12
CA GLN A 153 -12.82 -2.12 22.65
C GLN A 153 -12.39 -2.57 21.24
N ILE A 154 -12.29 -3.87 20.98
CA ILE A 154 -11.93 -4.43 19.66
C ILE A 154 -12.98 -4.04 18.61
N ALA A 155 -14.27 -4.25 18.91
CA ALA A 155 -15.36 -3.95 17.97
C ALA A 155 -15.42 -2.46 17.60
N LEU A 156 -15.33 -1.58 18.60
CA LEU A 156 -15.32 -0.13 18.38
C LEU A 156 -14.06 0.32 17.64
N SER A 157 -12.91 -0.29 17.93
CA SER A 157 -11.67 0.02 17.21
C SER A 157 -11.81 -0.33 15.72
N GLY A 158 -12.28 -1.54 15.40
CA GLY A 158 -12.55 -1.95 14.02
C GLY A 158 -13.53 -1.01 13.31
N LEU A 159 -14.62 -0.63 13.98
CA LEU A 159 -15.62 0.29 13.43
C LEU A 159 -15.04 1.69 13.19
N PHE A 160 -14.25 2.22 14.13
CA PHE A 160 -13.75 3.60 14.07
C PHE A 160 -12.49 3.76 13.20
N ILE A 161 -11.80 2.67 12.84
CA ILE A 161 -10.75 2.70 11.81
C ILE A 161 -11.30 3.20 10.47
N ILE A 162 -12.56 2.88 10.13
CA ILE A 162 -13.21 3.32 8.88
C ILE A 162 -13.29 4.85 8.77
N PRO A 163 -13.99 5.58 9.68
CA PRO A 163 -14.01 7.04 9.61
C PRO A 163 -12.62 7.65 9.83
N ALA A 164 -11.74 7.02 10.62
CA ALA A 164 -10.37 7.48 10.79
C ALA A 164 -9.63 7.55 9.45
N THR A 165 -9.62 6.43 8.72
CA THR A 165 -8.97 6.34 7.40
C THR A 165 -9.68 7.14 6.32
N PHE A 166 -11.01 7.28 6.40
CA PHE A 166 -11.77 8.11 5.48
C PHE A 166 -11.47 9.61 5.63
N PHE A 167 -11.37 10.13 6.85
CA PHE A 167 -11.18 11.58 7.06
C PHE A 167 -9.73 12.04 7.02
N ALA A 168 -8.76 11.18 7.37
CA ALA A 168 -7.37 11.57 7.49
C ALA A 168 -6.39 10.48 7.03
N SER A 169 -6.84 9.54 6.18
CA SER A 169 -6.03 8.42 5.70
C SER A 169 -5.37 7.67 6.88
N TRP A 170 -4.16 7.13 6.68
CA TRP A 170 -3.42 6.43 7.71
C TRP A 170 -3.01 7.32 8.89
N TYR A 171 -2.94 8.64 8.70
CA TYR A 171 -2.79 9.59 9.81
C TYR A 171 -4.01 9.59 10.73
N GLY A 172 -5.20 9.34 10.19
CA GLY A 172 -6.40 9.12 10.98
C GLY A 172 -6.27 7.96 11.95
N LEU A 173 -5.59 6.88 11.57
CA LEU A 173 -5.33 5.78 12.49
C LEU A 173 -4.38 6.19 13.63
N VAL A 174 -3.38 7.03 13.35
CA VAL A 174 -2.53 7.63 14.40
C VAL A 174 -3.36 8.52 15.32
N PHE A 175 -4.27 9.34 14.79
CA PHE A 175 -5.19 10.17 15.58
C PHE A 175 -6.15 9.36 16.45
N LEU A 176 -6.74 8.29 15.90
CA LEU A 176 -7.58 7.36 16.63
C LEU A 176 -6.78 6.73 17.78
N THR A 177 -5.55 6.32 17.50
CA THR A 177 -4.64 5.72 18.48
C THR A 177 -4.17 6.71 19.54
N LEU A 178 -3.96 7.99 19.19
CA LEU A 178 -3.70 9.07 20.14
C LEU A 178 -4.89 9.23 21.10
N GLY A 179 -6.12 9.27 20.58
CA GLY A 179 -7.32 9.33 21.42
C GLY A 179 -7.40 8.16 22.41
N TYR A 180 -7.10 6.96 21.93
CA TYR A 180 -7.08 5.77 22.76
C TYR A 180 -5.92 5.78 23.78
N PHE A 181 -4.75 6.31 23.41
CA PHE A 181 -3.63 6.56 24.32
C PHE A 181 -4.05 7.51 25.45
N LEU A 182 -4.75 8.60 25.13
CA LEU A 182 -5.27 9.54 26.12
C LEU A 182 -6.21 8.85 27.11
N TYR A 183 -7.12 7.98 26.64
CA TYR A 183 -7.93 7.17 27.56
C TYR A 183 -7.07 6.27 28.45
N ASN A 184 -6.14 5.52 27.86
CA ASN A 184 -5.28 4.56 28.57
C ASN A 184 -4.39 5.24 29.63
N ALA A 185 -3.93 6.46 29.39
CA ALA A 185 -3.10 7.20 30.33
C ALA A 185 -3.80 7.46 31.68
N TYR A 186 -5.13 7.62 31.67
CA TYR A 186 -5.92 7.93 32.87
C TYR A 186 -6.73 6.75 33.41
N SER A 187 -6.94 5.70 32.61
CA SER A 187 -7.73 4.53 33.01
C SER A 187 -6.97 3.58 33.92
N GLU A 188 -7.59 3.18 35.04
CA GLU A 188 -7.08 2.08 35.89
C GLU A 188 -7.21 0.71 35.20
N LYS A 189 -8.10 0.59 34.22
CA LYS A 189 -8.35 -0.60 33.40
C LYS A 189 -7.94 -0.36 31.96
N LYS A 190 -6.70 0.11 31.79
CA LYS A 190 -6.06 0.33 30.49
C LYS A 190 -5.77 -0.99 29.78
N ASN A 191 -5.80 -0.95 28.45
CA ASN A 191 -5.41 -2.09 27.62
C ASN A 191 -4.32 -1.62 26.66
N ASP A 192 -3.07 -1.75 27.14
CA ASP A 192 -1.85 -1.35 26.43
C ASP A 192 -1.59 -2.25 25.22
N LEU A 193 -2.03 -3.51 25.25
CA LEU A 193 -1.87 -4.43 24.13
C LEU A 193 -2.69 -3.98 22.92
N LEU A 194 -3.96 -3.59 23.10
CA LEU A 194 -4.76 -3.01 22.01
C LEU A 194 -4.11 -1.73 21.45
N LEU A 195 -3.56 -0.88 22.31
CA LEU A 195 -2.86 0.32 21.86
C LEU A 195 -1.67 -0.05 20.96
N ILE A 196 -0.83 -1.00 21.39
CA ILE A 196 0.32 -1.45 20.60
C ILE A 196 -0.14 -2.13 19.30
N SER A 197 -1.26 -2.87 19.30
CA SER A 197 -1.84 -3.43 18.07
C SER A 197 -2.26 -2.34 17.09
N LEU A 198 -2.93 -1.28 17.55
CA LEU A 198 -3.31 -0.14 16.70
C LEU A 198 -2.09 0.59 16.15
N LEU A 199 -1.04 0.78 16.97
CA LEU A 199 0.24 1.36 16.54
C LEU A 199 0.95 0.47 15.51
N THR A 200 0.91 -0.84 15.70
CA THR A 200 1.47 -1.82 14.76
C THR A 200 0.78 -1.70 13.41
N VAL A 201 -0.55 -1.61 13.39
CA VAL A 201 -1.30 -1.38 12.14
C VAL A 201 -1.00 0.00 11.56
N ALA A 202 -0.92 1.05 12.37
CA ALA A 202 -0.61 2.41 11.88
C ALA A 202 0.76 2.47 11.18
N ALA A 203 1.75 1.76 11.72
CA ALA A 203 3.11 1.71 11.21
C ALA A 203 3.23 1.12 9.79
N THR A 204 2.26 0.31 9.34
CA THR A 204 2.30 -0.28 7.99
C THR A 204 2.30 0.79 6.91
N SER A 205 1.63 1.92 7.14
CA SER A 205 1.50 2.99 6.15
C SER A 205 2.82 3.70 5.85
N GLY A 206 3.66 3.95 6.87
CA GLY A 206 4.99 4.52 6.64
C GLY A 206 5.91 3.59 5.85
N ILE A 207 5.80 2.27 6.09
CA ILE A 207 6.51 1.27 5.29
C ILE A 207 5.95 1.21 3.87
N THR A 208 4.64 1.21 3.72
CA THR A 208 3.93 1.24 2.43
C THR A 208 4.38 2.43 1.58
N ALA A 209 4.38 3.63 2.14
CA ALA A 209 4.82 4.86 1.48
C ALA A 209 6.30 4.81 1.08
N LYS A 210 7.17 4.25 1.94
CA LYS A 210 8.60 4.12 1.66
C LYS A 210 8.90 3.22 0.47
N TYR A 211 8.13 2.16 0.27
CA TYR A 211 8.37 1.14 -0.75
C TYR A 211 7.33 1.17 -1.89
N GLY A 212 6.46 2.18 -1.96
CA GLY A 212 5.49 2.34 -3.05
C GLY A 212 4.47 1.21 -3.16
N VAL A 213 4.06 0.60 -2.05
CA VAL A 213 3.08 -0.50 -2.08
C VAL A 213 1.67 0.08 -2.22
N GLU A 214 0.93 -0.26 -3.27
CA GLU A 214 -0.43 0.27 -3.49
C GLU A 214 -1.47 -0.36 -2.54
N GLY A 215 -1.25 -1.60 -2.10
CA GLY A 215 -2.16 -2.29 -1.19
C GLY A 215 -1.77 -3.74 -0.89
N ILE A 216 -2.60 -4.41 -0.09
CA ILE A 216 -2.42 -5.81 0.31
C ILE A 216 -3.68 -6.59 -0.10
N ASP A 217 -3.55 -7.54 -1.02
CA ASP A 217 -4.61 -8.46 -1.42
C ASP A 217 -4.47 -9.80 -0.67
N LEU A 218 -5.39 -10.05 0.27
CA LEU A 218 -5.41 -11.28 1.08
C LEU A 218 -5.65 -12.55 0.25
N SER A 219 -6.09 -12.46 -1.01
CA SER A 219 -6.21 -13.62 -1.89
C SER A 219 -4.86 -14.15 -2.39
N VAL A 220 -3.78 -13.38 -2.23
CA VAL A 220 -2.44 -13.76 -2.66
C VAL A 220 -1.74 -14.61 -1.60
N GLY A 221 -1.15 -15.72 -2.03
CA GLY A 221 -0.50 -16.71 -1.14
C GLY A 221 0.60 -16.12 -0.26
N LYS A 222 1.51 -15.29 -0.81
CA LYS A 222 2.60 -14.66 -0.04
C LYS A 222 2.11 -13.70 1.03
N ILE A 223 0.97 -13.06 0.81
CA ILE A 223 0.34 -12.14 1.74
C ILE A 223 -0.28 -12.93 2.89
N THR A 224 -1.05 -13.98 2.58
CA THR A 224 -1.58 -14.90 3.59
C THR A 224 -0.45 -15.54 4.41
N ALA A 225 0.65 -15.93 3.75
CA ALA A 225 1.85 -16.44 4.43
C ALA A 225 2.45 -15.39 5.39
N GLY A 226 2.57 -14.13 4.95
CA GLY A 226 3.02 -13.02 5.79
C GLY A 226 2.19 -12.87 7.08
N LEU A 227 0.86 -12.91 6.96
CA LEU A 227 -0.06 -12.83 8.11
C LEU A 227 0.19 -13.98 9.10
N ILE A 228 0.29 -15.22 8.62
CA ILE A 228 0.54 -16.40 9.48
C ILE A 228 1.95 -16.37 10.08
N VAL A 229 2.97 -15.94 9.32
CA VAL A 229 4.34 -15.78 9.82
C VAL A 229 4.39 -14.73 10.92
N GLY A 230 3.70 -13.60 10.77
CA GLY A 230 3.58 -12.58 11.81
C GLY A 230 2.96 -13.13 13.10
N ALA A 231 1.85 -13.86 12.97
CA ALA A 231 1.23 -14.55 14.10
C ALA A 231 2.19 -15.55 14.80
N GLY A 232 2.90 -16.36 14.01
CA GLY A 232 3.88 -17.33 14.53
C GLY A 232 5.07 -16.67 15.22
N ALA A 233 5.62 -15.61 14.64
CA ALA A 233 6.68 -14.81 15.24
C ALA A 233 6.25 -14.21 16.58
N TYR A 234 5.00 -13.74 16.69
CA TYR A 234 4.45 -13.29 17.98
C TYR A 234 4.41 -14.40 19.03
N MET A 235 3.95 -15.59 18.65
CA MET A 235 3.88 -16.72 19.57
C MET A 235 5.26 -17.19 20.04
N LEU A 236 6.28 -17.12 19.19
CA LEU A 236 7.67 -17.36 19.58
C LEU A 236 8.16 -16.32 20.59
N ALA A 237 7.89 -15.04 20.36
CA ALA A 237 8.22 -13.99 21.34
C ALA A 237 7.49 -14.22 22.67
N VAL A 238 6.23 -14.68 22.66
CA VAL A 238 5.51 -15.08 23.88
C VAL A 238 6.21 -16.24 24.59
N LEU A 239 6.68 -17.26 23.87
CA LEU A 239 7.46 -18.35 24.46
C LEU A 239 8.76 -17.84 25.11
N ALA A 240 9.40 -16.84 24.51
CA ALA A 240 10.58 -16.19 25.09
C ALA A 240 10.32 -15.60 26.48
N THR A 241 9.11 -15.10 26.72
CA THR A 241 8.71 -14.55 28.04
C THR A 241 8.36 -15.63 29.07
N LYS A 242 8.10 -16.86 28.62
CA LYS A 242 7.63 -17.98 29.47
C LYS A 242 8.77 -18.93 29.85
N THR A 243 9.86 -18.95 29.08
CA THR A 243 10.98 -19.85 29.36
C THR A 243 11.75 -19.45 30.61
N THR A 244 12.16 -20.44 31.39
CA THR A 244 13.03 -20.25 32.56
C THR A 244 14.51 -20.16 32.16
N HIS A 245 14.88 -20.62 30.96
CA HIS A 245 16.25 -20.64 30.49
C HIS A 245 16.57 -19.39 29.63
N LYS A 246 17.44 -18.50 30.15
CA LYS A 246 17.73 -17.20 29.52
C LYS A 246 18.22 -17.30 28.08
N LEU A 247 19.08 -18.28 27.78
CA LEU A 247 19.55 -18.48 26.41
C LEU A 247 18.40 -18.83 25.47
N MET A 248 17.44 -19.65 25.92
CA MET A 248 16.28 -20.02 25.10
C MET A 248 15.38 -18.83 24.85
N GLY A 249 15.26 -17.89 25.80
CA GLY A 249 14.50 -16.66 25.58
C GLY A 249 15.10 -15.83 24.45
N TYR A 250 16.42 -15.65 24.43
CA TYR A 250 17.09 -14.98 23.32
C TYR A 250 16.97 -15.73 21.99
N VAL A 251 17.05 -17.07 22.01
CA VAL A 251 16.86 -17.90 20.82
C VAL A 251 15.45 -17.74 20.25
N PHE A 252 14.40 -17.74 21.08
CA PHE A 252 13.04 -17.56 20.61
C PHE A 252 12.80 -16.15 20.04
N VAL A 253 13.36 -15.11 20.67
CA VAL A 253 13.32 -13.75 20.09
C VAL A 253 14.05 -13.69 18.75
N LEU A 254 15.25 -14.28 18.67
CA LEU A 254 16.01 -14.36 17.42
C LEU A 254 15.22 -15.06 16.32
N LEU A 255 14.61 -16.22 16.62
CA LEU A 255 13.77 -16.95 15.67
C LEU A 255 12.57 -16.12 15.21
N SER A 256 11.96 -15.34 16.11
CA SER A 256 10.86 -14.44 15.76
C SER A 256 11.29 -13.39 14.73
N VAL A 257 12.43 -12.74 14.97
CA VAL A 257 13.00 -11.73 14.06
C VAL A 257 13.44 -12.38 12.73
N VAL A 258 14.07 -13.56 12.78
CA VAL A 258 14.50 -14.30 11.59
C VAL A 258 13.32 -14.67 10.71
N LEU A 259 12.20 -15.13 11.27
CA LEU A 259 11.01 -15.45 10.49
C LEU A 259 10.41 -14.22 9.79
N LEU A 260 10.32 -13.10 10.50
CA LEU A 260 9.84 -11.82 9.93
C LEU A 260 10.77 -11.30 8.82
N SER A 261 12.09 -11.44 9.01
CA SER A 261 13.05 -11.09 7.96
C SER A 261 12.97 -12.05 6.77
N LEU A 262 12.85 -13.36 7.01
CA LEU A 262 12.82 -14.39 5.98
C LEU A 262 11.63 -14.21 5.04
N VAL A 263 10.42 -13.96 5.56
CA VAL A 263 9.24 -13.76 4.71
C VAL A 263 9.39 -12.53 3.80
N THR A 264 10.25 -11.59 4.17
CA THR A 264 10.57 -10.45 3.31
C THR A 264 11.66 -10.81 2.29
N LEU A 265 12.73 -11.47 2.75
CA LEU A 265 13.89 -11.83 1.92
C LEU A 265 13.59 -12.90 0.86
N LEU A 266 12.52 -13.68 1.02
CA LEU A 266 12.06 -14.64 0.01
C LEU A 266 11.72 -13.99 -1.33
N ASN A 267 11.46 -12.67 -1.36
CA ASN A 267 11.35 -11.91 -2.59
C ASN A 267 12.57 -12.07 -3.49
N ASN A 268 13.78 -12.15 -2.92
CA ASN A 268 15.04 -12.33 -3.66
C ASN A 268 15.13 -13.67 -4.40
N VAL A 269 14.33 -14.66 -3.98
CA VAL A 269 14.22 -15.94 -4.67
C VAL A 269 13.19 -15.86 -5.79
N HIS A 270 12.00 -15.32 -5.48
CA HIS A 270 10.94 -15.10 -6.45
C HIS A 270 9.95 -14.03 -5.93
N PRO A 271 9.46 -13.10 -6.78
CA PRO A 271 8.52 -12.05 -6.36
C PRO A 271 7.20 -12.55 -5.73
N ALA A 272 6.83 -13.80 -6.03
CA ALA A 272 5.64 -14.43 -5.47
C ALA A 272 5.87 -15.13 -4.11
N TYR A 273 7.09 -15.13 -3.56
CA TYR A 273 7.40 -15.87 -2.33
C TYR A 273 7.46 -14.98 -1.08
N GLY A 274 7.55 -13.66 -1.25
CA GLY A 274 7.71 -12.76 -0.12
C GLY A 274 7.72 -11.29 -0.52
N GLY A 275 8.40 -10.49 0.29
CA GLY A 275 8.65 -9.07 0.03
C GLY A 275 7.90 -8.15 0.98
N THR A 276 7.87 -6.87 0.63
CA THR A 276 7.30 -5.83 1.49
C THR A 276 5.83 -6.10 1.80
N GLU A 277 5.03 -6.55 0.82
CA GLU A 277 3.62 -6.92 1.03
C GLU A 277 3.45 -8.03 2.07
N SER A 278 4.33 -9.04 2.08
CA SER A 278 4.32 -10.09 3.09
C SER A 278 4.71 -9.58 4.47
N LEU A 279 5.68 -8.66 4.55
CA LEU A 279 6.02 -8.02 5.82
C LEU A 279 4.83 -7.20 6.34
N LEU A 280 4.21 -6.38 5.50
CA LEU A 280 3.04 -5.59 5.88
C LEU A 280 1.91 -6.50 6.39
N ALA A 281 1.65 -7.63 5.74
CA ALA A 281 0.73 -8.63 6.24
C ALA A 281 1.15 -9.22 7.61
N ALA A 282 2.45 -9.38 7.86
CA ALA A 282 2.97 -9.82 9.15
C ALA A 282 2.72 -8.81 10.28
N PHE A 283 2.73 -7.50 10.01
CA PHE A 283 2.28 -6.49 10.99
C PHE A 283 0.84 -6.75 11.44
N PHE A 284 -0.08 -7.05 10.50
CA PHE A 284 -1.47 -7.39 10.84
C PHE A 284 -1.56 -8.69 11.64
N GLY A 285 -0.82 -9.73 11.25
CA GLY A 285 -0.75 -11.00 11.98
C GLY A 285 -0.29 -10.82 13.44
N VAL A 286 0.77 -10.03 13.65
CA VAL A 286 1.25 -9.65 14.99
C VAL A 286 0.20 -8.86 15.75
N ALA A 287 -0.39 -7.83 15.14
CA ALA A 287 -1.38 -6.98 15.77
C ALA A 287 -2.61 -7.76 16.25
N VAL A 288 -3.10 -8.71 15.45
CA VAL A 288 -4.27 -9.54 15.81
C VAL A 288 -3.92 -10.51 16.94
N ILE A 289 -2.83 -11.28 16.85
CA ILE A 289 -2.48 -12.25 17.89
C ILE A 289 -2.15 -11.56 19.23
N ASN A 290 -1.56 -10.37 19.19
CA ASN A 290 -1.28 -9.55 20.37
C ASN A 290 -2.55 -9.23 21.19
N LEU A 291 -3.75 -9.22 20.58
CA LEU A 291 -5.01 -8.97 21.29
C LEU A 291 -5.47 -10.18 22.13
N PHE A 292 -5.16 -11.40 21.69
CA PHE A 292 -5.67 -12.62 22.30
C PHE A 292 -4.66 -13.32 23.20
N ASN A 293 -3.38 -13.36 22.78
CA ASN A 293 -2.30 -14.05 23.48
C ASN A 293 -1.21 -13.07 23.98
N GLY A 294 -1.60 -11.81 24.18
CA GLY A 294 -0.64 -10.73 24.35
C GLY A 294 0.19 -10.77 25.62
N ARG A 295 1.47 -10.41 25.50
CA ARG A 295 2.36 -10.10 26.62
C ARG A 295 3.12 -8.82 26.34
N HIS A 296 3.23 -7.95 27.33
CA HIS A 296 3.85 -6.64 27.17
C HIS A 296 5.31 -6.76 26.72
N GLU A 297 6.05 -7.71 27.28
CA GLU A 297 7.43 -7.98 26.93
C GLU A 297 7.57 -8.39 25.45
N ALA A 298 6.70 -9.27 24.98
CA ALA A 298 6.68 -9.70 23.58
C ALA A 298 6.30 -8.55 22.64
N ALA A 299 5.28 -7.77 22.99
CA ALA A 299 4.82 -6.61 22.22
C ALA A 299 5.90 -5.51 22.15
N ASN A 300 6.57 -5.23 23.27
CA ASN A 300 7.63 -4.23 23.38
C ASN A 300 8.88 -4.61 22.57
N ILE A 301 9.08 -5.90 22.27
CA ILE A 301 10.15 -6.38 21.38
C ILE A 301 9.70 -6.33 19.93
N LEU A 302 8.54 -6.91 19.61
CA LEU A 302 8.16 -7.15 18.22
C LEU A 302 7.67 -5.91 17.48
N PHE A 303 7.02 -4.97 18.15
CA PHE A 303 6.62 -3.73 17.50
C PHE A 303 7.83 -2.97 16.92
N PRO A 304 8.88 -2.62 17.70
CA PRO A 304 10.05 -1.96 17.14
C PRO A 304 10.88 -2.88 16.23
N ALA A 305 10.85 -4.21 16.41
CA ALA A 305 11.52 -5.14 15.50
C ALA A 305 10.88 -5.11 14.09
N LEU A 306 9.56 -5.15 14.00
CA LEU A 306 8.82 -5.02 12.74
C LEU A 306 9.14 -3.71 12.03
N VAL A 307 9.12 -2.59 12.77
CA VAL A 307 9.50 -1.28 12.24
C VAL A 307 10.96 -1.28 11.78
N ALA A 308 11.89 -1.85 12.56
CA ALA A 308 13.29 -1.93 12.16
C ALA A 308 13.48 -2.74 10.88
N ILE A 309 12.87 -3.93 10.79
CA ILE A 309 12.90 -4.76 9.57
C ILE A 309 12.36 -3.95 8.40
N GLY A 310 11.20 -3.32 8.55
CA GLY A 310 10.60 -2.46 7.53
C GLY A 310 11.50 -1.30 7.11
N LEU A 311 12.22 -0.66 8.03
CA LEU A 311 13.12 0.45 7.71
C LEU A 311 14.40 0.01 6.97
N PHE A 312 14.86 -1.21 7.23
CA PHE A 312 16.12 -1.75 6.72
C PHE A 312 15.90 -2.87 5.70
N LEU A 313 14.75 -2.93 5.03
CA LEU A 313 14.58 -3.90 3.97
C LEU A 313 15.62 -3.65 2.88
N PRO A 314 16.31 -4.71 2.40
CA PRO A 314 17.18 -4.58 1.26
C PRO A 314 16.38 -4.05 0.08
N SER A 315 17.04 -3.27 -0.78
CA SER A 315 16.47 -2.83 -2.05
C SER A 315 15.93 -4.06 -2.78
N ASP A 316 14.65 -4.02 -3.12
CA ASP A 316 14.01 -5.10 -3.84
C ASP A 316 14.79 -5.31 -5.15
N PRO A 317 15.39 -6.50 -5.38
CA PRO A 317 16.18 -6.77 -6.59
C PRO A 317 15.32 -6.74 -7.88
N PHE A 318 14.00 -6.66 -7.73
CA PHE A 318 13.02 -6.48 -8.79
C PHE A 318 12.41 -5.07 -8.81
N SER A 319 12.77 -4.19 -7.86
CA SER A 319 12.40 -2.77 -7.85
C SER A 319 13.45 -1.96 -8.59
N GLU A 320 13.02 -1.17 -9.58
CA GLU A 320 13.90 -0.21 -10.23
C GLU A 320 14.35 0.84 -9.19
N THR A 321 15.66 1.02 -9.05
CA THR A 321 16.24 2.16 -8.34
C THR A 321 15.86 3.44 -9.06
N ALA A 322 15.02 4.26 -8.42
CA ALA A 322 14.86 5.66 -8.76
C ALA A 322 16.22 6.38 -8.58
N GLY A 323 16.90 6.70 -9.68
CA GLY A 323 18.13 7.48 -9.62
C GLY A 323 19.00 7.42 -10.88
N GLU A 324 18.60 8.15 -11.93
CA GLU A 324 19.41 9.09 -12.74
C GLU A 324 18.61 9.49 -13.98
N THR A 325 17.69 10.44 -13.80
CA THR A 325 17.04 11.13 -14.92
C THR A 325 18.04 12.11 -15.52
N THR A 326 18.61 11.76 -16.67
CA THR A 326 19.01 12.80 -17.61
C THR A 326 17.74 13.50 -18.09
N SER A 327 17.71 14.81 -17.92
CA SER A 327 16.60 15.71 -18.24
C SER A 327 15.94 15.43 -19.58
N VAL A 328 14.68 15.02 -19.56
CA VAL A 328 13.70 15.47 -20.55
C VAL A 328 12.45 15.84 -19.76
N ALA A 329 12.12 17.13 -19.80
CA ALA A 329 10.90 17.66 -19.23
C ALA A 329 9.71 16.94 -19.86
N THR A 330 8.82 16.40 -19.03
CA THR A 330 7.45 16.09 -19.43
C THR A 330 6.59 16.57 -18.27
N GLU A 331 5.77 17.57 -18.57
CA GLU A 331 4.80 18.15 -17.65
C GLU A 331 3.93 17.04 -17.08
N GLN A 332 3.86 16.98 -15.75
CA GLN A 332 2.92 16.15 -15.01
C GLN A 332 1.52 16.72 -15.22
N GLN A 333 0.71 16.05 -16.04
CA GLN A 333 -0.75 16.13 -15.88
C GLN A 333 -1.18 15.12 -14.83
N THR A 334 -1.58 15.67 -13.69
CA THR A 334 -2.36 15.04 -12.63
C THR A 334 -3.56 14.31 -13.23
N THR A 335 -3.73 13.02 -12.96
CA THR A 335 -5.04 12.38 -13.08
C THR A 335 -5.27 11.49 -11.88
N SER A 336 -6.18 11.95 -11.03
CA SER A 336 -6.90 11.24 -10.00
C SER A 336 -7.51 9.94 -10.53
N GLU A 337 -7.26 8.81 -9.86
CA GLU A 337 -8.02 7.57 -10.04
C GLU A 337 -9.40 7.69 -9.38
N GLU A 338 -10.28 8.49 -10.00
CA GLU A 338 -11.66 8.05 -10.17
C GLU A 338 -11.68 7.06 -11.35
N PRO A 339 -12.62 6.10 -11.44
CA PRO A 339 -12.78 5.33 -12.66
C PRO A 339 -13.16 6.31 -13.77
N VAL A 340 -12.17 6.76 -14.54
CA VAL A 340 -12.38 7.60 -15.71
C VAL A 340 -13.31 6.82 -16.61
N ALA A 341 -14.58 7.25 -16.67
CA ALA A 341 -15.51 6.72 -17.64
C ALA A 341 -14.84 6.85 -19.00
N GLU A 342 -14.65 5.74 -19.70
CA GLU A 342 -13.98 5.76 -21.00
C GLU A 342 -14.63 6.82 -21.88
N PRO A 343 -13.84 7.69 -22.53
CA PRO A 343 -14.40 8.70 -23.41
C PRO A 343 -15.21 8.01 -24.52
N LYS A 344 -16.44 8.51 -24.75
CA LYS A 344 -17.28 8.03 -25.85
C LYS A 344 -16.59 8.33 -27.16
N GLY A 345 -16.58 7.36 -28.07
CA GLY A 345 -16.01 7.57 -29.40
C GLY A 345 -16.88 8.50 -30.25
N MET A 346 -16.20 9.30 -31.07
CA MET A 346 -16.76 10.15 -32.11
C MET A 346 -16.88 9.40 -33.44
N ASP A 347 -17.67 9.94 -34.35
CA ASP A 347 -17.81 9.40 -35.71
C ASP A 347 -16.54 9.67 -36.55
N ALA A 348 -15.89 8.61 -37.00
CA ALA A 348 -14.71 8.64 -37.83
C ALA A 348 -15.02 8.63 -39.34
N SER A 349 -16.30 8.56 -39.75
CA SER A 349 -16.74 8.38 -41.15
C SER A 349 -16.20 9.41 -42.14
N LYS A 350 -15.80 10.60 -41.66
CA LYS A 350 -15.26 11.70 -42.45
C LYS A 350 -13.75 11.63 -42.68
N LEU A 351 -13.04 10.73 -41.99
CA LEU A 351 -11.61 10.54 -42.20
C LEU A 351 -11.36 9.92 -43.58
N SER A 352 -10.39 10.47 -44.31
CA SER A 352 -10.01 10.01 -45.65
C SER A 352 -8.53 10.26 -45.90
N GLY A 353 -7.95 9.51 -46.83
CA GLY A 353 -6.53 9.63 -47.18
C GLY A 353 -5.61 8.77 -46.32
N ASN A 354 -4.30 9.05 -46.47
CA ASN A 354 -3.22 8.28 -45.86
C ASN A 354 -2.65 9.02 -44.65
N TYR A 355 -2.49 8.31 -43.55
CA TYR A 355 -1.92 8.81 -42.31
C TYR A 355 -0.79 7.91 -41.83
N THR A 356 0.06 8.48 -40.99
CA THR A 356 1.13 7.75 -40.30
C THR A 356 0.95 7.86 -38.79
N ILE A 357 1.21 6.78 -38.06
CA ILE A 357 1.24 6.81 -36.59
C ILE A 357 2.42 7.68 -36.15
N VAL A 358 2.16 8.58 -35.20
CA VAL A 358 3.20 9.38 -34.53
C VAL A 358 3.94 8.49 -33.53
N SER A 359 5.06 7.91 -33.97
CA SER A 359 5.83 6.92 -33.18
C SER A 359 6.25 7.44 -31.81
N GLU A 360 6.54 8.75 -31.68
CA GLU A 360 7.02 9.37 -30.45
C GLU A 360 5.96 9.39 -29.33
N THR A 361 4.67 9.37 -29.68
CA THR A 361 3.55 9.37 -28.72
C THR A 361 2.81 8.04 -28.66
N ALA A 362 3.20 7.08 -29.51
CA ALA A 362 2.54 5.80 -29.63
C ALA A 362 3.00 4.82 -28.54
N VAL A 363 2.05 4.40 -27.70
CA VAL A 363 2.28 3.41 -26.63
C VAL A 363 1.16 2.39 -26.62
N ILE A 364 1.53 1.10 -26.64
CA ILE A 364 0.62 -0.01 -26.34
C ILE A 364 0.96 -0.54 -24.95
N SER A 365 0.05 -0.43 -24.00
CA SER A 365 0.16 -1.09 -22.71
C SER A 365 -0.43 -2.50 -22.79
N PHE A 366 0.14 -3.43 -22.03
CA PHE A 366 -0.39 -4.79 -21.92
C PHE A 366 -0.40 -5.29 -20.47
N GLN A 367 -1.25 -6.27 -20.22
CA GLN A 367 -1.32 -6.99 -18.95
C GLN A 367 -1.45 -8.50 -19.19
N LEU A 368 -0.76 -9.30 -18.38
CA LEU A 368 -0.80 -10.76 -18.39
C LEU A 368 -0.73 -11.28 -16.95
N GLY A 369 -1.64 -12.16 -16.56
CA GLY A 369 -1.61 -12.81 -15.25
C GLY A 369 -2.95 -12.83 -14.54
N GLN A 370 -3.01 -13.60 -13.45
CA GLN A 370 -4.17 -13.64 -12.58
C GLN A 370 -4.20 -12.44 -11.63
N LYS A 371 -5.38 -12.16 -11.08
CA LYS A 371 -5.59 -11.12 -10.07
C LYS A 371 -4.60 -11.34 -8.89
N GLY A 372 -3.85 -10.31 -8.52
CA GLY A 372 -2.80 -10.37 -7.49
C GLY A 372 -1.40 -10.77 -7.97
N GLY A 373 -1.21 -11.02 -9.28
CA GLY A 373 0.08 -11.33 -9.90
C GLY A 373 0.21 -10.81 -11.34
N ILE A 374 -0.54 -9.75 -11.68
CA ILE A 374 -0.59 -9.20 -13.03
C ILE A 374 0.77 -8.59 -13.39
N THR A 375 1.37 -9.09 -14.46
CA THR A 375 2.51 -8.46 -15.12
C THR A 375 2.00 -7.40 -16.08
N LYS A 376 2.29 -6.14 -15.79
CA LYS A 376 2.05 -5.01 -16.69
C LYS A 376 3.28 -4.77 -17.57
N GLY A 377 3.07 -4.24 -18.76
CA GLY A 377 4.16 -3.82 -19.63
C GLY A 377 3.68 -2.87 -20.72
N ALA A 378 4.61 -2.47 -21.58
CA ALA A 378 4.35 -1.63 -22.72
C ALA A 378 5.22 -1.97 -23.94
N ILE A 379 4.74 -1.61 -25.12
CA ILE A 379 5.50 -1.55 -26.37
C ILE A 379 5.53 -0.07 -26.77
N LYS A 380 6.71 0.51 -26.84
CA LYS A 380 6.93 1.93 -27.15
C LYS A 380 7.47 2.10 -28.58
N GLU A 381 7.37 3.29 -29.14
CA GLU A 381 8.06 3.68 -30.38
C GLU A 381 7.83 2.69 -31.54
N PHE A 382 6.56 2.48 -31.88
CA PHE A 382 6.19 1.62 -33.01
C PHE A 382 5.65 2.45 -34.17
N GLU A 383 5.73 1.87 -35.37
CA GLU A 383 5.35 2.54 -36.60
C GLU A 383 4.11 1.91 -37.21
N GLY A 384 3.31 2.70 -37.91
CA GLY A 384 2.21 2.17 -38.70
C GLY A 384 1.66 3.18 -39.68
N THR A 385 0.98 2.66 -40.69
CA THR A 385 0.26 3.44 -41.70
C THR A 385 -1.22 3.11 -41.67
N VAL A 386 -2.03 4.13 -41.94
CA VAL A 386 -3.48 4.01 -42.03
C VAL A 386 -3.93 4.61 -43.35
N ASP A 387 -4.60 3.82 -44.18
CA ASP A 387 -5.26 4.29 -45.40
C ASP A 387 -6.77 4.17 -45.17
N PHE A 388 -7.46 5.30 -44.98
CA PHE A 388 -8.92 5.30 -44.79
C PHE A 388 -9.68 5.09 -46.11
N GLY A 389 -8.99 5.03 -47.25
CA GLY A 389 -9.60 4.79 -48.55
C GLY A 389 -10.69 5.79 -48.90
N THR A 390 -11.77 5.29 -49.51
CA THR A 390 -12.97 6.09 -49.86
C THR A 390 -14.00 6.15 -48.73
N SER A 391 -13.88 5.25 -47.74
CA SER A 391 -14.75 5.20 -46.57
C SER A 391 -14.07 4.41 -45.44
N VAL A 392 -14.45 4.69 -44.21
CA VAL A 392 -13.97 3.98 -43.01
C VAL A 392 -14.05 2.45 -43.12
N ASN A 393 -15.06 1.91 -43.81
CA ASN A 393 -15.20 0.46 -44.00
C ASN A 393 -14.07 -0.16 -44.83
N SER A 394 -13.42 0.64 -45.67
CA SER A 394 -12.25 0.25 -46.48
C SER A 394 -10.91 0.54 -45.80
N ALA A 395 -10.92 0.99 -44.54
CA ALA A 395 -9.71 1.41 -43.84
C ALA A 395 -8.73 0.26 -43.64
N LYS A 396 -7.47 0.48 -43.98
CA LYS A 396 -6.37 -0.49 -43.83
C LYS A 396 -5.36 0.04 -42.83
N PHE A 397 -5.20 -0.70 -41.73
CA PHE A 397 -4.17 -0.42 -40.73
C PHE A 397 -3.03 -1.40 -40.94
N ASN A 398 -1.80 -0.90 -41.03
CA ASN A 398 -0.59 -1.71 -41.09
C ASN A 398 0.38 -1.24 -40.01
N VAL A 399 0.58 -2.05 -38.98
CA VAL A 399 1.38 -1.70 -37.80
C VAL A 399 2.55 -2.65 -37.66
N LYS A 400 3.75 -2.12 -37.41
CA LYS A 400 4.97 -2.86 -37.11
C LYS A 400 5.42 -2.53 -35.71
N LEU A 401 5.50 -3.56 -34.87
CA LEU A 401 5.87 -3.48 -33.46
C LEU A 401 7.27 -4.09 -33.30
N PRO A 402 8.32 -3.29 -33.05
CA PRO A 402 9.65 -3.83 -32.80
C PRO A 402 9.64 -4.64 -31.50
N THR A 403 10.01 -5.92 -31.56
CA THR A 403 9.98 -6.82 -30.39
C THR A 403 10.84 -6.29 -29.25
N LYS A 404 11.99 -5.68 -29.58
CA LYS A 404 12.93 -5.09 -28.62
C LYS A 404 12.39 -3.86 -27.86
N LYS A 405 11.32 -3.25 -28.33
CA LYS A 405 10.68 -2.09 -27.67
C LYS A 405 9.61 -2.50 -26.67
N LEU A 406 9.42 -3.81 -26.47
CA LEU A 406 8.60 -4.34 -25.40
C LEU A 406 9.37 -4.28 -24.08
N THR A 407 8.70 -3.79 -23.04
CA THR A 407 9.19 -3.78 -21.67
C THR A 407 8.09 -4.19 -20.69
N THR A 408 8.48 -4.88 -19.62
CA THR A 408 7.66 -5.19 -18.45
C THR A 408 8.02 -4.31 -17.27
N PHE A 409 8.79 -3.24 -17.52
CA PHE A 409 9.37 -2.36 -16.50
C PHE A 409 10.26 -3.14 -15.52
N ASN A 410 10.89 -4.22 -16.02
CA ASN A 410 11.80 -5.06 -15.29
C ASN A 410 12.85 -5.61 -16.26
N THR A 411 14.07 -5.06 -16.22
CA THR A 411 15.13 -5.38 -17.18
C THR A 411 15.47 -6.87 -17.24
N MET A 412 15.53 -7.56 -16.09
CA MET A 412 15.82 -9.00 -16.07
C MET A 412 14.71 -9.83 -16.72
N ARG A 413 13.45 -9.47 -16.49
CA ARG A 413 12.31 -10.11 -17.16
C ARG A 413 12.32 -9.78 -18.65
N ASP A 414 12.62 -8.55 -19.01
CA ASP A 414 12.72 -8.12 -20.41
C ASP A 414 13.78 -8.94 -21.14
N GLU A 415 14.97 -9.10 -20.57
CA GLU A 415 16.00 -10.00 -21.11
C GLU A 415 15.50 -11.45 -21.25
N SER A 416 14.81 -11.96 -20.23
CA SER A 416 14.26 -13.32 -20.23
C SER A 416 13.20 -13.53 -21.33
N ILE A 417 12.25 -12.61 -21.48
CA ILE A 417 11.17 -12.71 -22.47
C ILE A 417 11.66 -12.45 -23.90
N MET A 418 12.80 -11.78 -24.09
CA MET A 418 13.44 -11.71 -25.41
C MET A 418 14.05 -13.05 -25.83
N GLY A 419 14.28 -13.96 -24.87
CA GLY A 419 14.87 -15.28 -25.08
C GLY A 419 14.00 -16.26 -25.87
N GLY A 420 14.60 -17.40 -26.21
CA GLY A 420 13.98 -18.43 -27.07
C GLY A 420 12.73 -19.09 -26.51
N ALA A 421 12.51 -19.03 -25.19
CA ALA A 421 11.33 -19.59 -24.53
C ALA A 421 10.06 -18.72 -24.72
N TYR A 422 10.23 -17.45 -25.07
CA TYR A 422 9.14 -16.47 -25.22
C TYR A 422 9.17 -15.81 -26.59
N LEU A 423 9.59 -14.55 -26.70
CA LEU A 423 9.49 -13.74 -27.92
C LEU A 423 10.58 -14.06 -28.96
N ASN A 424 11.68 -14.69 -28.54
CA ASN A 424 12.82 -15.03 -29.41
C ASN A 424 13.18 -13.88 -30.36
N ALA A 425 13.42 -12.70 -29.78
CA ALA A 425 13.56 -11.45 -30.51
C ALA A 425 14.72 -11.45 -31.52
N ALA A 426 15.72 -12.32 -31.30
CA ALA A 426 16.82 -12.53 -32.25
C ALA A 426 16.33 -13.14 -33.58
N LYS A 427 15.37 -14.07 -33.53
CA LYS A 427 14.78 -14.70 -34.72
C LYS A 427 13.57 -13.96 -35.25
N PHE A 428 12.79 -13.33 -34.36
CA PHE A 428 11.56 -12.62 -34.68
C PHE A 428 11.63 -11.16 -34.17
N PRO A 429 12.37 -10.29 -34.88
CA PRO A 429 12.63 -8.92 -34.40
C PRO A 429 11.44 -7.97 -34.49
N VAL A 430 10.39 -8.36 -35.23
CA VAL A 430 9.21 -7.52 -35.49
C VAL A 430 7.93 -8.36 -35.39
N MET A 431 6.96 -7.87 -34.62
CA MET A 431 5.56 -8.32 -34.66
C MET A 431 4.78 -7.38 -35.59
N SER A 432 3.68 -7.85 -36.19
CA SER A 432 2.90 -7.01 -37.10
C SER A 432 1.41 -7.27 -37.05
N PHE A 433 0.63 -6.23 -37.31
CA PHE A 433 -0.82 -6.28 -37.46
C PHE A 433 -1.23 -5.66 -38.80
N SER A 434 -2.10 -6.33 -39.55
CA SER A 434 -2.65 -5.82 -40.82
C SER A 434 -4.16 -6.06 -40.88
N SER A 435 -4.95 -4.99 -41.01
CA SER A 435 -6.41 -5.06 -41.17
C SER A 435 -6.85 -4.65 -42.57
N SER A 436 -8.06 -5.07 -42.95
CA SER A 436 -8.66 -4.77 -44.26
C SER A 436 -10.04 -4.13 -44.19
N GLY A 437 -10.41 -3.59 -43.02
CA GLY A 437 -11.62 -2.84 -42.82
C GLY A 437 -11.83 -2.46 -41.36
N MET A 438 -12.78 -1.54 -41.16
CA MET A 438 -13.20 -1.05 -39.85
C MET A 438 -14.74 -1.06 -39.80
N GLU A 439 -15.32 -1.91 -38.96
CA GLU A 439 -16.77 -2.09 -38.84
C GLU A 439 -17.30 -1.32 -37.63
N PRO A 440 -18.37 -0.50 -37.75
CA PRO A 440 -18.98 0.15 -36.59
C PRO A 440 -19.41 -0.87 -35.52
N LYS A 441 -19.03 -0.63 -34.26
CA LYS A 441 -19.42 -1.47 -33.11
C LYS A 441 -19.51 -0.60 -31.86
N GLU A 442 -20.68 -0.62 -31.20
CA GLU A 442 -20.94 0.17 -29.98
C GLU A 442 -20.63 1.67 -30.20
N ASP A 443 -19.77 2.26 -29.38
CA ASP A 443 -19.31 3.65 -29.48
C ASP A 443 -17.96 3.78 -30.20
N GLY A 444 -17.59 2.78 -31.02
CA GLY A 444 -16.34 2.77 -31.76
C GLY A 444 -16.41 1.85 -32.98
N TYR A 445 -15.28 1.20 -33.26
CA TYR A 445 -15.11 0.36 -34.43
C TYR A 445 -14.28 -0.88 -34.14
N LEU A 446 -14.62 -1.97 -34.82
CA LEU A 446 -13.90 -3.23 -34.77
C LEU A 446 -13.03 -3.41 -36.03
N LEU A 447 -11.74 -3.61 -35.84
CA LEU A 447 -10.77 -3.93 -36.87
C LEU A 447 -10.51 -5.43 -36.84
N LYS A 448 -10.89 -6.12 -37.91
CA LYS A 448 -10.54 -7.52 -38.12
C LYS A 448 -9.24 -7.56 -38.91
N GLY A 449 -8.19 -8.10 -38.31
CA GLY A 449 -6.87 -8.13 -38.92
C GLY A 449 -6.08 -9.40 -38.62
N ASN A 450 -4.96 -9.54 -39.31
CA ASN A 450 -4.01 -10.61 -39.11
C ASN A 450 -2.89 -10.11 -38.20
N PHE A 451 -2.73 -10.73 -37.03
CA PHE A 451 -1.61 -10.48 -36.13
C PHE A 451 -0.55 -11.57 -36.28
N THR A 452 0.70 -11.15 -36.48
CA THR A 452 1.86 -12.03 -36.61
C THR A 452 2.80 -11.87 -35.43
N LEU A 453 3.01 -12.97 -34.69
CA LEU A 453 3.91 -13.09 -33.55
C LEU A 453 4.64 -14.45 -33.64
N LEU A 454 5.94 -14.48 -33.36
CA LEU A 454 6.78 -15.69 -33.45
C LEU A 454 6.72 -16.39 -34.82
N GLY A 455 6.51 -15.62 -35.89
CA GLY A 455 6.37 -16.14 -37.26
C GLY A 455 5.06 -16.87 -37.53
N LYS A 456 4.11 -16.89 -36.58
CA LYS A 456 2.75 -17.40 -36.78
C LYS A 456 1.78 -16.25 -36.96
N THR A 457 0.87 -16.38 -37.92
CA THR A 457 -0.15 -15.38 -38.22
C THR A 457 -1.52 -15.94 -37.90
N ASN A 458 -2.29 -15.25 -37.05
CA ASN A 458 -3.66 -15.60 -36.71
C ASN A 458 -4.57 -14.37 -36.85
N PRO A 459 -5.87 -14.57 -37.14
CA PRO A 459 -6.84 -13.48 -37.13
C PRO A 459 -7.10 -13.01 -35.69
N GLU A 460 -7.02 -11.71 -35.46
CA GLU A 460 -7.28 -11.06 -34.17
C GLU A 460 -8.14 -9.81 -34.36
N ASP A 461 -8.99 -9.55 -33.37
CA ASP A 461 -9.92 -8.43 -33.34
C ASP A 461 -9.34 -7.29 -32.48
N VAL A 462 -9.33 -6.07 -33.02
CA VAL A 462 -8.88 -4.87 -32.33
C VAL A 462 -10.02 -3.85 -32.31
N PHE A 463 -10.42 -3.43 -31.12
CA PHE A 463 -11.45 -2.41 -30.95
C PHE A 463 -10.80 -1.03 -30.81
N ILE A 464 -11.29 -0.02 -31.54
CA ILE A 464 -10.81 1.35 -31.44
C ILE A 464 -11.96 2.36 -31.33
N LYS A 465 -11.70 3.48 -30.66
CA LYS A 465 -12.57 4.66 -30.61
C LYS A 465 -11.81 5.86 -31.13
N TYR A 466 -12.46 6.63 -31.99
CA TYR A 466 -11.94 7.92 -32.46
C TYR A 466 -12.29 9.00 -31.43
N LEU A 467 -11.33 9.82 -31.02
CA LEU A 467 -11.54 10.86 -30.01
C LEU A 467 -11.61 12.28 -30.59
N GLY A 468 -11.50 12.40 -31.91
CA GLY A 468 -11.46 13.69 -32.60
C GLY A 468 -10.04 14.11 -32.98
N GLU A 469 -9.95 15.32 -33.53
CA GLU A 469 -8.70 15.97 -33.86
C GLU A 469 -8.20 16.83 -32.70
N LYS A 470 -6.92 16.71 -32.37
CA LYS A 470 -6.22 17.57 -31.39
C LYS A 470 -4.86 17.94 -31.95
N ASP A 471 -4.54 19.23 -31.95
CA ASP A 471 -3.26 19.78 -32.44
C ASP A 471 -2.89 19.30 -33.86
N GLY A 472 -3.89 19.21 -34.75
CA GLY A 472 -3.73 18.76 -36.14
C GLY A 472 -3.55 17.25 -36.31
N LYS A 473 -3.70 16.46 -35.24
CA LYS A 473 -3.55 15.00 -35.25
C LYS A 473 -4.86 14.30 -34.89
N GLN A 474 -5.13 13.18 -35.54
CA GLN A 474 -6.32 12.38 -35.29
C GLN A 474 -6.04 11.39 -34.14
N GLN A 475 -6.81 11.48 -33.05
CA GLN A 475 -6.55 10.67 -31.85
C GLN A 475 -7.46 9.44 -31.78
N PHE A 476 -6.88 8.29 -31.43
CA PHE A 476 -7.60 7.05 -31.20
C PHE A 476 -7.16 6.39 -29.90
N ILE A 477 -8.11 5.75 -29.22
CA ILE A 477 -7.83 4.77 -28.17
C ILE A 477 -8.29 3.40 -28.63
N GLY A 478 -7.68 2.33 -28.12
CA GLY A 478 -8.11 0.99 -28.47
C GLY A 478 -7.73 -0.09 -27.48
N LYS A 479 -8.33 -1.26 -27.70
CA LYS A 479 -8.14 -2.46 -26.89
C LYS A 479 -8.13 -3.72 -27.76
N ALA A 480 -7.39 -4.71 -27.31
CA ALA A 480 -7.36 -6.04 -27.93
C ALA A 480 -7.01 -7.09 -26.87
N SER A 481 -7.32 -8.35 -27.13
CA SER A 481 -6.89 -9.48 -26.29
C SER A 481 -6.41 -10.60 -27.18
N ILE A 482 -5.22 -11.14 -26.92
CA ILE A 482 -4.67 -12.27 -27.68
C ILE A 482 -4.35 -13.44 -26.77
N ASP A 483 -4.48 -14.66 -27.29
CA ASP A 483 -4.00 -15.87 -26.61
C ASP A 483 -2.59 -16.20 -27.10
N ARG A 484 -1.60 -16.00 -26.22
CA ARG A 484 -0.18 -16.19 -26.56
C ARG A 484 0.15 -17.64 -26.95
N THR A 485 -0.66 -18.62 -26.52
CA THR A 485 -0.43 -20.04 -26.81
C THR A 485 -0.66 -20.37 -28.29
N LYS A 486 -1.56 -19.62 -28.96
CA LYS A 486 -1.79 -19.73 -30.42
C LYS A 486 -0.55 -19.37 -31.24
N TYR A 487 0.38 -18.62 -30.65
CA TYR A 487 1.63 -18.20 -31.28
C TYR A 487 2.82 -19.11 -30.93
N GLY A 488 2.62 -20.14 -30.12
CA GLY A 488 3.64 -21.15 -29.78
C GLY A 488 4.34 -20.94 -28.45
N MET A 489 3.89 -20.00 -27.61
CA MET A 489 4.34 -19.91 -26.22
C MET A 489 3.69 -21.02 -25.38
N PRO A 490 4.38 -21.57 -24.36
CA PRO A 490 3.82 -22.58 -23.48
C PRO A 490 2.66 -22.00 -22.66
N SER A 491 1.64 -22.83 -22.44
CA SER A 491 0.56 -22.51 -21.49
C SER A 491 1.07 -22.65 -20.07
N SER A 492 0.69 -21.72 -19.20
CA SER A 492 1.09 -21.70 -17.79
C SER A 492 -0.10 -21.23 -16.95
N PRO A 493 -0.63 -22.08 -16.05
CA PRO A 493 -1.66 -21.66 -15.10
C PRO A 493 -1.21 -20.51 -14.19
N GLN A 494 0.10 -20.38 -13.96
CA GLN A 494 0.68 -19.34 -13.09
C GLN A 494 0.81 -18.00 -13.83
N GLU A 495 1.19 -18.00 -15.10
CA GLU A 495 1.34 -16.78 -15.91
C GLU A 495 0.05 -16.33 -16.60
N GLY A 496 -0.87 -17.27 -16.87
CA GLY A 496 -2.00 -17.04 -17.75
C GLY A 496 -1.65 -17.18 -19.23
N ASN A 497 -2.69 -17.26 -20.07
CA ASN A 497 -2.54 -17.44 -21.52
C ASN A 497 -2.96 -16.18 -22.31
N VAL A 498 -3.87 -15.38 -21.77
CA VAL A 498 -4.45 -14.22 -22.45
C VAL A 498 -3.68 -12.97 -22.05
N VAL A 499 -3.26 -12.21 -23.06
CA VAL A 499 -2.65 -10.89 -22.90
C VAL A 499 -3.66 -9.86 -23.35
N ASP A 500 -4.04 -8.95 -22.46
CA ASP A 500 -4.91 -7.82 -22.81
C ASP A 500 -4.05 -6.60 -23.13
N PHE A 501 -4.48 -5.83 -24.12
CA PHE A 501 -3.82 -4.63 -24.60
C PHE A 501 -4.75 -3.44 -24.51
N THR A 502 -4.18 -2.29 -24.19
CA THR A 502 -4.82 -0.97 -24.28
C THR A 502 -3.83 0.02 -24.87
N PHE A 503 -4.27 0.90 -25.76
CA PHE A 503 -3.35 1.83 -26.43
C PHE A 503 -4.01 3.16 -26.77
N THR A 504 -3.15 4.16 -26.95
CA THR A 504 -3.48 5.46 -27.52
C THR A 504 -2.56 5.70 -28.71
N ILE A 505 -3.11 6.11 -29.84
CA ILE A 505 -2.34 6.46 -31.03
C ILE A 505 -2.81 7.80 -31.58
N GLU A 506 -1.86 8.56 -32.12
CA GLU A 506 -2.11 9.78 -32.89
C GLU A 506 -1.71 9.55 -34.34
N LEU A 507 -2.53 10.04 -35.26
CA LEU A 507 -2.28 9.97 -36.70
C LEU A 507 -1.99 11.37 -37.24
N LYS A 508 -0.94 11.48 -38.07
CA LYS A 508 -0.56 12.72 -38.78
C LYS A 508 -0.50 12.51 -40.29
#